data_AF-A0A812H4X0-F1
#
_entry.id   AF-A0A812H4X0-F1
#
_cell.length_a   1.000
_cell.length_b   1.000
_cell.length_c   1.000
_cell.angle_alpha   90.00
_cell.angle_beta   90.00
_cell.angle_gamma   90.00
#
_symmetry.space_group_name_H-M   'P 1'
#
loop_
_entity.id
_entity.type
_entity.pdbx_description
1 polymer ?
#
loop_
_entity_poly.entity_id
_entity_poly.type
_entity_poly.pdbx_seq_one_letter_code
_entity_poly.pdbx_strand_id
1 'polypeptide(L)'
;MPNMTSCRMLSFTAYWSGSIGLLVAAPPCRDYSILKLAPGGPPPCRSPEHMDGLPSNSPKLQHRALESKTIHLRCHELCRAVAASGGIWVLENPPTSMAWLEPSCQQLLQSASAHVVHVDACTHGCMWSKAWAFASNSPHIQPLQSSCRHTFQHASIRGKRDQAGNFISSQTAEYPASLAQALLGCFGFLWPQPGGPAEAIPDSPPPQTHMASSGPKAPICNGAGLRSCADCSMPSHKASPLKPLSSVLQKWCLDGDRYKRITAHLAQGKPEHPVSETEQEALMEEVALALHMHPSVACQTEEGQPFRLSLLAHLAQLTADIDRHLPSILQEGVPTGIFEPIPSSHQWPSVDGGHPLDRCLKECDSNWKNAEAQPGLLQQLIDEEIAQGWVAEVHGGEAAARLRGPRA
;
A
#
# COMPACT_ATOMS: atom_id res chain seq x y z
N MET A 1 -11.50 19.76 -26.84
CA MET A 1 -10.46 18.73 -26.97
C MET A 1 -9.33 19.12 -26.01
N PRO A 2 -9.19 18.48 -24.85
CA PRO A 2 -8.17 18.88 -23.89
C PRO A 2 -6.82 18.27 -24.27
N ASN A 3 -5.81 19.12 -24.34
CA ASN A 3 -4.40 18.79 -24.48
C ASN A 3 -3.90 17.96 -23.29
N MET A 4 -3.63 16.67 -23.50
CA MET A 4 -2.89 15.83 -22.56
C MET A 4 -1.41 16.18 -22.63
N THR A 5 -0.94 17.01 -21.70
CA THR A 5 0.48 17.28 -21.48
C THR A 5 1.00 16.36 -20.38
N SER A 6 2.12 15.66 -20.65
CA SER A 6 2.91 14.85 -19.72
C SER A 6 2.25 13.57 -19.17
N CYS A 7 2.25 12.49 -19.96
CA CYS A 7 1.90 11.15 -19.47
C CYS A 7 3.12 10.50 -18.76
N ARG A 8 3.24 10.68 -17.44
CA ARG A 8 3.97 9.72 -16.59
C ARG A 8 3.01 8.58 -16.28
N MET A 9 2.98 7.56 -17.14
CA MET A 9 1.99 6.49 -17.02
C MET A 9 2.41 5.48 -15.94
N LEU A 10 2.02 5.75 -14.69
CA LEU A 10 1.71 4.72 -13.69
C LEU A 10 0.24 4.39 -13.85
N SER A 11 -0.11 3.49 -14.78
CA SER A 11 -1.50 3.04 -14.93
C SER A 11 -1.77 1.93 -13.92
N PHE A 12 -2.34 2.29 -12.76
CA PHE A 12 -2.92 1.34 -11.83
C PHE A 12 -4.38 1.08 -12.23
N THR A 13 -4.66 -0.08 -12.81
CA THR A 13 -6.04 -0.55 -12.95
C THR A 13 -6.34 -1.45 -11.75
N ALA A 14 -6.95 -0.86 -10.72
CA ALA A 14 -7.46 -1.59 -9.56
C ALA A 14 -8.89 -2.05 -9.84
N TYR A 15 -9.12 -3.36 -9.96
CA TYR A 15 -10.47 -3.94 -9.97
C TYR A 15 -10.68 -4.75 -8.68
N TRP A 16 -11.32 -4.11 -7.71
CA TRP A 16 -12.19 -4.59 -6.62
C TRP A 16 -11.87 -5.85 -5.77
N SER A 17 -10.75 -6.55 -5.97
CA SER A 17 -10.27 -7.64 -5.08
C SER A 17 -8.98 -7.30 -4.33
N GLY A 18 -8.43 -6.10 -4.55
CA GLY A 18 -7.06 -5.73 -4.12
C GLY A 18 -5.95 -6.40 -4.94
N SER A 19 -6.29 -7.23 -5.94
CA SER A 19 -5.31 -7.90 -6.80
C SER A 19 -5.10 -7.12 -8.11
N ILE A 20 -3.84 -6.93 -8.50
CA ILE A 20 -3.46 -6.23 -9.73
C ILE A 20 -3.28 -7.27 -10.84
N GLY A 21 -4.08 -7.18 -11.92
CA GLY A 21 -3.98 -8.10 -13.06
C GLY A 21 -2.77 -7.85 -13.96
N LEU A 22 -2.43 -6.57 -14.20
CA LEU A 22 -1.24 -6.16 -14.96
C LEU A 22 -0.53 -4.98 -14.28
N LEU A 23 0.77 -5.13 -14.05
CA LEU A 23 1.67 -4.06 -13.65
C LEU A 23 2.61 -3.73 -14.81
N VAL A 24 2.70 -2.45 -15.18
CA VAL A 24 3.76 -1.95 -16.09
C VAL A 24 4.64 -0.99 -15.31
N ALA A 25 5.89 -1.37 -15.08
CA ALA A 25 6.88 -0.61 -14.35
C ALA A 25 8.00 -0.12 -15.28
N ALA A 26 8.17 1.19 -15.42
CA ALA A 26 9.22 1.83 -16.22
C ALA A 26 10.02 2.82 -15.34
N PRO A 27 10.83 2.33 -14.39
CA PRO A 27 11.56 3.20 -13.47
C PRO A 27 12.61 4.04 -14.20
N PRO A 28 12.87 5.29 -13.75
CA PRO A 28 13.80 6.19 -14.43
C PRO A 28 15.20 5.57 -14.62
N CYS A 29 15.68 5.57 -15.87
CA CYS A 29 16.99 5.04 -16.21
C CYS A 29 18.12 6.07 -16.07
N ARG A 30 17.81 7.34 -15.78
CA ARG A 30 18.76 8.48 -15.82
C ARG A 30 20.05 8.22 -15.03
N ASP A 31 19.92 7.73 -13.80
CA ASP A 31 21.05 7.47 -12.90
C ASP A 31 21.64 6.06 -13.07
N TYR A 32 20.99 5.21 -13.87
CA TYR A 32 21.47 3.89 -14.29
C TYR A 32 22.02 3.85 -15.72
N SER A 33 22.02 4.98 -16.43
CA SER A 33 22.44 5.04 -17.81
C SER A 33 23.96 4.97 -17.92
N ILE A 34 24.49 3.96 -18.63
CA ILE A 34 25.92 3.88 -19.00
C ILE A 34 26.37 5.14 -19.75
N LEU A 35 25.45 5.85 -20.43
CA LEU A 35 25.76 7.08 -21.14
C LEU A 35 26.28 8.20 -20.22
N LYS A 36 25.95 8.19 -18.93
CA LYS A 36 26.48 9.16 -17.95
C LYS A 36 27.97 8.99 -17.66
N LEU A 37 28.54 7.83 -17.99
CA LEU A 37 29.97 7.59 -17.85
C LEU A 37 30.78 8.23 -18.99
N ALA A 38 30.10 8.75 -20.03
CA ALA A 38 30.75 9.44 -21.13
C ALA A 38 31.23 10.85 -20.72
N PRO A 39 32.39 11.30 -21.20
CA PRO A 39 32.86 12.67 -20.95
C PRO A 39 31.91 13.73 -21.55
N GLY A 40 31.83 14.88 -20.89
CA GLY A 40 31.00 16.03 -21.34
C GLY A 40 29.54 16.02 -20.87
N GLY A 41 29.11 14.98 -20.13
CA GLY A 41 27.80 14.91 -19.48
C GLY A 41 27.79 15.38 -18.02
N PRO A 42 26.60 15.48 -17.39
CA PRO A 42 26.50 15.65 -15.94
C PRO A 42 27.21 14.50 -15.21
N PRO A 43 27.87 14.75 -14.06
CA PRO A 43 28.66 13.72 -13.38
C PRO A 43 27.80 12.50 -13.04
N PRO A 44 28.33 11.28 -13.25
CA PRO A 44 27.69 10.05 -12.83
C PRO A 44 27.66 9.97 -11.31
N CYS A 45 26.66 9.29 -10.76
CA CYS A 45 26.59 8.98 -9.34
C CYS A 45 26.98 7.52 -9.03
N ARG A 46 27.17 6.67 -10.06
CA ARG A 46 27.51 5.24 -9.93
C ARG A 46 28.25 4.75 -11.18
N SER A 47 28.87 3.57 -11.07
CA SER A 47 29.39 2.77 -12.19
C SER A 47 28.98 1.29 -12.02
N PRO A 48 29.19 0.41 -13.00
CA PRO A 48 28.92 -1.03 -12.83
C PRO A 48 29.65 -1.66 -11.64
N GLU A 49 30.86 -1.17 -11.32
CA GLU A 49 31.67 -1.63 -10.19
C GLU A 49 31.23 -1.00 -8.86
N HIS A 50 30.60 0.17 -8.90
CA HIS A 50 30.17 0.95 -7.74
C HIS A 50 28.69 1.34 -7.87
N MET A 51 27.82 0.32 -7.95
CA MET A 51 26.37 0.50 -8.17
C MET A 51 25.67 1.35 -7.10
N ASP A 52 26.15 1.24 -5.86
CA ASP A 52 25.61 1.95 -4.69
C ASP A 52 26.12 3.39 -4.54
N GLY A 53 27.02 3.81 -5.40
CA GLY A 53 27.63 5.13 -5.35
C GLY A 53 29.13 5.09 -5.59
N LEU A 54 29.65 6.02 -6.38
CA LEU A 54 31.09 6.17 -6.55
C LEU A 54 31.75 6.60 -5.23
N PRO A 55 32.97 6.12 -4.91
CA PRO A 55 33.72 6.56 -3.73
C PRO A 55 33.95 8.08 -3.69
N SER A 56 34.00 8.72 -4.87
CA SER A 56 34.18 10.16 -5.03
C SER A 56 32.87 10.97 -5.01
N ASN A 57 31.73 10.36 -4.67
CA ASN A 57 30.44 11.04 -4.67
C ASN A 57 30.40 12.15 -3.62
N SER A 58 29.88 13.32 -4.02
CA SER A 58 29.40 14.31 -3.05
C SER A 58 28.12 13.82 -2.37
N PRO A 59 27.73 14.38 -1.21
CA PRO A 59 26.47 14.00 -0.53
C PRO A 59 25.24 14.08 -1.45
N LYS A 60 25.20 15.07 -2.34
CA LYS A 60 24.13 15.24 -3.34
C LYS A 60 24.11 14.11 -4.38
N LEU A 61 25.28 13.69 -4.88
CA LEU A 61 25.36 12.58 -5.84
C LEU A 61 25.04 11.24 -5.16
N GLN A 62 25.48 11.06 -3.91
CA GLN A 62 25.17 9.87 -3.13
C GLN A 62 23.66 9.75 -2.85
N HIS A 63 23.00 10.86 -2.50
CA HIS A 63 21.55 10.88 -2.32
C HIS A 63 20.81 10.45 -3.60
N ARG A 64 21.23 10.92 -4.78
CA ARG A 64 20.65 10.50 -6.06
C ARG A 64 20.86 9.02 -6.36
N ALA A 65 22.01 8.46 -5.97
CA ALA A 65 22.26 7.03 -6.12
C ALA A 65 21.28 6.23 -5.22
N LEU A 66 21.13 6.61 -3.96
CA LEU A 66 20.20 5.98 -3.02
C LEU A 66 18.74 6.10 -3.46
N GLU A 67 18.32 7.29 -3.88
CA GLU A 67 16.95 7.55 -4.34
C GLU A 67 16.60 6.72 -5.57
N SER A 68 17.46 6.74 -6.59
CA SER A 68 17.21 5.96 -7.81
C SER A 68 17.25 4.45 -7.56
N LYS A 69 18.13 3.95 -6.67
CA LYS A 69 18.12 2.54 -6.24
C LYS A 69 16.82 2.18 -5.52
N THR A 70 16.36 3.05 -4.63
CA THR A 70 15.11 2.85 -3.88
C THR A 70 13.93 2.71 -4.84
N ILE A 71 13.82 3.57 -5.86
CA ILE A 71 12.74 3.49 -6.85
C ILE A 71 12.76 2.15 -7.58
N HIS A 72 13.92 1.71 -8.07
CA HIS A 72 14.07 0.42 -8.76
C HIS A 72 13.74 -0.76 -7.85
N LEU A 73 14.25 -0.76 -6.61
CA LEU A 73 13.92 -1.79 -5.62
C LEU A 73 12.41 -1.89 -5.39
N ARG A 74 11.72 -0.76 -5.23
CA ARG A 74 10.27 -0.73 -5.03
C ARG A 74 9.53 -1.26 -6.27
N CYS A 75 9.97 -0.93 -7.48
CA CYS A 75 9.42 -1.53 -8.69
C CYS A 75 9.58 -3.06 -8.70
N HIS A 76 10.76 -3.59 -8.33
CA HIS A 76 10.98 -5.03 -8.27
C HIS A 76 10.10 -5.71 -7.21
N GLU A 77 9.94 -5.11 -6.03
CA GLU A 77 9.02 -5.63 -5.01
C GLU A 77 7.56 -5.65 -5.49
N LEU A 78 7.12 -4.60 -6.19
CA LEU A 78 5.78 -4.57 -6.80
C LEU A 78 5.62 -5.69 -7.83
N CYS A 79 6.61 -5.91 -8.71
CA CYS A 79 6.58 -7.04 -9.66
C CYS A 79 6.44 -8.39 -8.94
N ARG A 80 7.17 -8.61 -7.84
CA ARG A 80 7.07 -9.85 -7.06
C ARG A 80 5.70 -9.99 -6.39
N ALA A 81 5.18 -8.92 -5.79
CA ALA A 81 3.88 -8.93 -5.16
C ALA A 81 2.78 -9.26 -6.17
N VAL A 82 2.80 -8.63 -7.35
CA VAL A 82 1.86 -8.88 -8.43
C VAL A 82 1.96 -10.33 -8.92
N ALA A 83 3.17 -10.84 -9.16
CA ALA A 83 3.36 -12.23 -9.55
C ALA A 83 2.81 -13.22 -8.50
N ALA A 84 3.05 -12.97 -7.21
CA ALA A 84 2.57 -13.82 -6.14
C ALA A 84 1.03 -13.80 -5.99
N SER A 85 0.38 -12.71 -6.40
CA SER A 85 -1.08 -12.62 -6.51
C SER A 85 -1.65 -13.25 -7.78
N GLY A 86 -0.80 -13.86 -8.63
CA GLY A 86 -1.20 -14.41 -9.93
C GLY A 86 -1.31 -13.38 -11.06
N GLY A 87 -0.88 -12.14 -10.82
CA GLY A 87 -0.87 -11.08 -11.82
C GLY A 87 0.35 -11.14 -12.76
N ILE A 88 0.26 -10.36 -13.84
CA ILE A 88 1.33 -10.20 -14.82
C ILE A 88 2.08 -8.90 -14.54
N TRP A 89 3.40 -8.91 -14.66
CA TRP A 89 4.20 -7.70 -14.64
C TRP A 89 5.02 -7.52 -15.91
N VAL A 90 5.29 -6.26 -16.25
CA VAL A 90 6.19 -5.83 -17.31
C VAL A 90 7.15 -4.81 -16.70
N LEU A 91 8.45 -5.07 -16.79
CA LEU A 91 9.51 -4.17 -16.36
C LEU A 91 10.22 -3.63 -17.60
N GLU A 92 10.30 -2.31 -17.74
CA GLU A 92 10.99 -1.64 -18.84
C GLU A 92 12.26 -0.92 -18.36
N ASN A 93 13.31 -1.05 -19.16
CA ASN A 93 14.46 -0.15 -19.16
C ASN A 93 15.16 -0.21 -20.53
N PRO A 94 16.03 0.76 -20.87
CA PRO A 94 16.88 0.62 -22.05
C PRO A 94 17.75 -0.64 -21.95
N PRO A 95 18.04 -1.34 -23.06
CA PRO A 95 18.82 -2.59 -23.04
C PRO A 95 20.21 -2.45 -22.40
N THR A 96 20.81 -1.27 -22.49
CA THR A 96 22.14 -0.95 -21.97
C THR A 96 22.12 -0.33 -20.57
N SER A 97 20.97 -0.35 -19.88
CA SER A 97 20.85 0.21 -18.54
C SER A 97 21.60 -0.65 -17.51
N MET A 98 22.35 0.00 -16.61
CA MET A 98 22.96 -0.68 -15.46
C MET A 98 21.89 -1.22 -14.50
N ALA A 99 20.63 -0.75 -14.59
CA ALA A 99 19.53 -1.24 -13.75
C ALA A 99 19.32 -2.75 -13.87
N TRP A 100 19.57 -3.31 -15.06
CA TRP A 100 19.50 -4.75 -15.28
C TRP A 100 20.52 -5.51 -14.44
N LEU A 101 21.66 -4.89 -14.10
CA LEU A 101 22.74 -5.50 -13.31
C LEU A 101 22.48 -5.44 -11.80
N GLU A 102 21.44 -4.75 -11.34
CA GLU A 102 21.07 -4.74 -9.92
C GLU A 102 20.76 -6.17 -9.44
N PRO A 103 21.32 -6.61 -8.30
CA PRO A 103 21.06 -7.96 -7.79
C PRO A 103 19.57 -8.25 -7.62
N SER A 104 18.79 -7.26 -7.21
CA SER A 104 17.33 -7.39 -7.06
C SER A 104 16.61 -7.60 -8.41
N CYS A 105 17.09 -6.98 -9.48
CA CYS A 105 16.57 -7.16 -10.84
C CYS A 105 16.92 -8.56 -11.34
N GLN A 106 18.19 -8.96 -11.24
CA GLN A 106 18.66 -10.29 -11.63
C GLN A 106 17.89 -11.40 -10.91
N GLN A 107 17.69 -11.26 -9.61
CA GLN A 107 16.90 -12.21 -8.83
C GLN A 107 15.46 -12.28 -9.33
N LEU A 108 14.80 -11.15 -9.59
CA LEU A 108 13.43 -11.10 -10.14
C LEU A 108 13.36 -11.84 -11.49
N LEU A 109 14.27 -11.54 -12.41
CA LEU A 109 14.29 -12.14 -13.75
C LEU A 109 14.48 -13.66 -13.70
N GLN A 110 15.42 -14.13 -12.87
CA GLN A 110 15.73 -15.56 -12.73
C GLN A 110 14.56 -16.32 -12.09
N SER A 111 14.04 -15.81 -10.98
CA SER A 111 12.98 -16.47 -10.21
C SER A 111 11.63 -16.53 -10.93
N ALA A 112 11.34 -15.55 -11.80
CA ALA A 112 10.15 -15.54 -12.63
C ALA A 112 10.34 -16.23 -13.99
N SER A 113 11.54 -16.75 -14.29
CA SER A 113 11.92 -17.23 -15.63
C SER A 113 11.51 -16.22 -16.72
N ALA A 114 11.86 -14.96 -16.50
CA ALA A 114 11.27 -13.85 -17.23
C ALA A 114 11.59 -13.89 -18.73
N HIS A 115 10.59 -13.55 -19.54
CA HIS A 115 10.74 -13.31 -20.96
C HIS A 115 11.23 -11.89 -21.19
N VAL A 116 12.39 -11.76 -21.86
CA VAL A 116 12.99 -10.47 -22.18
C VAL A 116 12.95 -10.25 -23.69
N VAL A 117 12.30 -9.17 -24.11
CA VAL A 117 12.21 -8.76 -25.51
C VAL A 117 12.89 -7.42 -25.75
N HIS A 118 13.46 -7.29 -26.94
CA HIS A 118 14.07 -6.05 -27.40
C HIS A 118 13.21 -5.44 -28.51
N VAL A 119 13.09 -4.12 -28.50
CA VAL A 119 12.24 -3.38 -29.44
C VAL A 119 13.02 -2.19 -29.97
N ASP A 120 13.40 -2.24 -31.24
CA ASP A 120 14.12 -1.16 -31.91
C ASP A 120 13.16 -0.02 -32.26
N ALA A 121 13.52 1.22 -31.90
CA ALA A 121 12.63 2.37 -32.03
C ALA A 121 12.17 2.64 -33.47
N CYS A 122 13.00 2.30 -34.46
CA CYS A 122 12.69 2.50 -35.86
C CYS A 122 11.50 1.64 -36.34
N THR A 123 11.21 0.50 -35.70
CA THR A 123 10.06 -0.33 -36.07
C THR A 123 8.73 0.31 -35.67
N HIS A 124 8.79 1.34 -34.83
CA HIS A 124 7.66 2.16 -34.40
C HIS A 124 7.75 3.59 -34.94
N GLY A 125 8.43 3.80 -36.07
CA GLY A 125 8.49 5.08 -36.78
C GLY A 125 9.51 6.09 -36.22
N CYS A 126 10.28 5.71 -35.19
CA CYS A 126 11.28 6.58 -34.58
C CYS A 126 12.67 6.30 -35.18
N MET A 127 13.13 7.13 -36.13
CA MET A 127 14.39 6.92 -36.87
C MET A 127 15.67 7.30 -36.09
N TRP A 128 15.77 6.80 -34.86
CA TRP A 128 16.89 7.02 -33.95
C TRP A 128 17.58 5.72 -33.58
N SER A 129 18.88 5.79 -33.26
CA SER A 129 19.59 4.67 -32.64
C SER A 129 19.17 4.57 -31.17
N LYS A 130 18.01 3.93 -30.95
CA LYS A 130 17.38 3.69 -29.65
C LYS A 130 16.64 2.37 -29.69
N ALA A 131 16.66 1.67 -28.55
CA ALA A 131 15.86 0.49 -28.31
C ALA A 131 15.31 0.49 -26.88
N TRP A 132 14.24 -0.25 -26.67
CA TRP A 132 13.67 -0.57 -25.37
C TRP A 132 13.87 -2.06 -25.08
N ALA A 133 14.06 -2.42 -23.81
CA ALA A 133 13.96 -3.80 -23.36
C ALA A 133 12.79 -3.93 -22.38
N PHE A 134 11.94 -4.93 -22.61
CA PHE A 134 10.83 -5.26 -21.74
C PHE A 134 11.05 -6.67 -21.19
N ALA A 135 10.98 -6.82 -19.88
CA ALA A 135 10.98 -8.10 -19.20
C ALA A 135 9.57 -8.38 -18.64
N SER A 136 9.11 -9.63 -18.66
CA SER A 136 7.82 -10.02 -18.10
C SER A 136 7.83 -11.46 -17.58
N ASN A 137 7.00 -11.76 -16.57
CA ASN A 137 6.70 -13.14 -16.17
C ASN A 137 5.71 -13.86 -17.12
N SER A 138 5.35 -13.24 -18.24
CA SER A 138 4.38 -13.77 -19.20
C SER A 138 4.96 -13.87 -20.61
N PRO A 139 4.80 -15.00 -21.32
CA PRO A 139 5.27 -15.15 -22.70
C PRO A 139 4.50 -14.25 -23.68
N HIS A 140 3.35 -13.72 -23.26
CA HIS A 140 2.54 -12.81 -24.08
C HIS A 140 3.27 -11.51 -24.46
N ILE A 141 4.39 -11.17 -23.84
CA ILE A 141 5.25 -10.04 -24.24
C ILE A 141 6.04 -10.31 -25.53
N GLN A 142 6.25 -11.58 -25.91
CA GLN A 142 7.10 -11.99 -27.04
C GLN A 142 6.75 -11.33 -28.39
N PRO A 143 5.47 -11.15 -28.78
CA PRO A 143 5.11 -10.51 -30.04
C PRO A 143 5.60 -9.07 -30.17
N LEU A 144 5.93 -8.40 -29.07
CA LEU A 144 6.48 -7.05 -29.08
C LEU A 144 7.91 -7.00 -29.64
N GLN A 145 8.64 -8.13 -29.64
CA GLN A 145 10.02 -8.19 -30.06
C GLN A 145 10.19 -7.71 -31.50
N SER A 146 11.07 -6.74 -31.70
CA SER A 146 11.34 -6.16 -33.01
C SER A 146 12.82 -5.82 -33.16
N SER A 147 13.30 -5.92 -34.39
CA SER A 147 14.68 -5.61 -34.74
C SER A 147 14.73 -4.82 -36.04
N CYS A 148 15.60 -3.83 -36.08
CA CYS A 148 15.83 -2.98 -37.23
C CYS A 148 16.25 -3.82 -38.44
N ARG A 149 15.64 -3.54 -39.59
CA ARG A 149 15.97 -4.15 -40.89
C ARG A 149 16.52 -3.14 -41.90
N HIS A 150 16.76 -1.90 -41.45
CA HIS A 150 17.33 -0.87 -42.31
C HIS A 150 18.80 -1.14 -42.59
N THR A 151 19.24 -0.82 -43.80
CA THR A 151 20.64 -0.98 -44.23
C THR A 151 21.51 0.23 -43.90
N PHE A 152 20.91 1.36 -43.53
CA PHE A 152 21.62 2.58 -43.15
C PHE A 152 21.75 2.72 -41.63
N GLN A 153 22.74 3.50 -41.18
CA GLN A 153 22.93 3.79 -39.75
C GLN A 153 21.94 4.85 -39.26
N HIS A 154 21.24 4.54 -38.17
CA HIS A 154 20.36 5.50 -37.53
C HIS A 154 21.14 6.62 -36.82
N ALA A 155 20.55 7.82 -36.81
CA ALA A 155 21.13 8.96 -36.11
C ALA A 155 21.21 8.68 -34.60
N SER A 156 22.41 8.87 -34.03
CA SER A 156 22.59 8.82 -32.58
C SER A 156 22.03 10.09 -31.93
N ILE A 157 21.32 9.92 -30.82
CA ILE A 157 20.84 11.00 -29.94
C ILE A 157 21.76 11.21 -28.72
N ARG A 158 22.85 10.44 -28.61
CA ARG A 158 23.78 10.48 -27.48
C ARG A 158 24.44 11.85 -27.37
N GLY A 159 24.28 12.50 -26.20
CA GLY A 159 24.96 13.77 -25.89
C GLY A 159 24.48 15.00 -26.68
N LYS A 160 23.54 14.84 -27.62
CA LYS A 160 23.02 15.95 -28.43
C LYS A 160 22.04 16.78 -27.64
N ARG A 161 22.09 18.11 -27.83
CA ARG A 161 21.19 19.08 -27.22
C ARG A 161 20.31 19.76 -28.27
N ASP A 162 19.10 20.11 -27.88
CA ASP A 162 18.21 20.95 -28.67
C ASP A 162 18.63 22.43 -28.62
N GLN A 163 17.91 23.30 -29.34
CA GLN A 163 18.16 24.74 -29.34
C GLN A 163 17.95 25.40 -27.98
N ALA A 164 17.20 24.75 -27.08
CA ALA A 164 16.96 25.20 -25.70
C ALA A 164 18.00 24.63 -24.70
N GLY A 165 18.99 23.87 -25.17
CA GLY A 165 20.05 23.28 -24.35
C GLY A 165 19.66 21.99 -23.62
N ASN A 166 18.45 21.44 -23.83
CA ASN A 166 18.03 20.17 -23.25
C ASN A 166 18.58 19.00 -24.06
N PHE A 167 18.85 17.88 -23.40
CA PHE A 167 19.30 16.68 -24.10
C PHE A 167 18.17 16.10 -24.96
N ILE A 168 18.43 15.84 -26.25
CA ILE A 168 17.44 15.25 -27.17
C ILE A 168 16.96 13.89 -26.63
N SER A 169 17.83 13.16 -25.93
CA SER A 169 17.47 11.88 -25.30
C SER A 169 16.29 11.98 -24.32
N SER A 170 16.12 13.10 -23.60
CA SER A 170 14.97 13.25 -22.68
C SER A 170 13.65 13.46 -23.40
N GLN A 171 13.67 13.99 -24.63
CA GLN A 171 12.47 14.14 -25.46
C GLN A 171 11.95 12.79 -25.98
N THR A 172 12.80 11.76 -25.99
CA THR A 172 12.39 10.40 -26.40
C THR A 172 11.81 9.57 -25.26
N ALA A 173 11.61 10.13 -24.06
CA ALA A 173 11.19 9.36 -22.89
C ALA A 173 9.78 8.75 -23.05
N GLU A 174 8.92 9.40 -23.83
CA GLU A 174 7.56 8.92 -24.11
C GLU A 174 7.55 7.84 -25.20
N TYR A 175 6.66 6.85 -25.06
CA TYR A 175 6.47 5.83 -26.09
C TYR A 175 5.71 6.40 -27.29
N PRO A 176 6.09 6.04 -28.53
CA PRO A 176 5.25 6.30 -29.68
C PRO A 176 3.92 5.53 -29.53
N ALA A 177 2.83 6.11 -30.03
CA ALA A 177 1.49 5.51 -29.92
C ALA A 177 1.43 4.06 -30.45
N SER A 178 2.16 3.78 -31.53
CA SER A 178 2.24 2.42 -32.12
C SER A 178 2.88 1.40 -31.16
N LEU A 179 3.86 1.81 -30.35
CA LEU A 179 4.46 0.93 -29.33
C LEU A 179 3.50 0.71 -28.17
N ALA A 180 2.84 1.77 -27.71
CA ALA A 180 1.85 1.67 -26.62
C ALA A 180 0.69 0.73 -27.01
N GLN A 181 0.19 0.84 -28.25
CA GLN A 181 -0.86 -0.04 -28.77
C GLN A 181 -0.39 -1.49 -28.90
N ALA A 182 0.82 -1.73 -29.39
CA ALA A 182 1.38 -3.07 -29.48
C ALA A 182 1.54 -3.72 -28.10
N LEU A 183 2.01 -2.96 -27.11
CA LEU A 183 2.13 -3.41 -25.72
C LEU A 183 0.76 -3.76 -25.12
N LEU A 184 -0.27 -2.92 -25.35
CA LEU A 184 -1.64 -3.22 -24.90
C LEU A 184 -2.21 -4.47 -25.60
N GLY A 185 -1.94 -4.63 -26.90
CA GLY A 185 -2.37 -5.79 -27.67
C GLY A 185 -1.83 -7.12 -27.13
N CYS A 186 -0.62 -7.12 -26.54
CA CYS A 186 -0.04 -8.29 -25.88
C CYS A 186 -0.89 -8.79 -24.70
N PHE A 187 -1.61 -7.89 -24.02
CA PHE A 187 -2.35 -8.20 -22.80
C PHE A 187 -3.85 -7.93 -22.92
N GLY A 188 -4.37 -7.80 -24.15
CA GLY A 188 -5.78 -7.50 -24.40
C GLY A 188 -6.76 -8.53 -23.81
N PHE A 189 -6.30 -9.78 -23.61
CA PHE A 189 -7.07 -10.85 -22.96
C PHE A 189 -7.39 -10.58 -21.48
N LEU A 190 -6.68 -9.65 -20.83
CA LEU A 190 -6.98 -9.24 -19.45
C LEU A 190 -8.20 -8.31 -19.35
N TRP A 191 -8.71 -7.81 -20.48
CA TRP A 191 -9.83 -6.87 -20.52
C TRP A 191 -11.11 -7.56 -21.03
N PRO A 192 -12.22 -7.54 -20.27
CA PRO A 192 -13.49 -8.03 -20.76
C PRO A 192 -13.94 -7.21 -21.99
N GLN A 193 -14.30 -7.88 -23.08
CA GLN A 193 -14.89 -7.20 -24.23
C GLN A 193 -16.34 -6.81 -23.91
N PRO A 194 -16.77 -5.57 -24.17
CA PRO A 194 -18.16 -5.18 -23.97
C PRO A 194 -19.06 -5.96 -24.94
N GLY A 195 -19.87 -6.89 -24.39
CA GLY A 195 -20.89 -7.64 -25.14
C GLY A 195 -20.54 -9.08 -25.51
N GLY A 196 -19.37 -9.60 -25.13
CA GLY A 196 -19.10 -11.04 -25.20
C GLY A 196 -19.86 -11.78 -24.08
N PRO A 197 -20.16 -13.10 -24.23
CA PRO A 197 -20.48 -13.90 -23.05
C PRO A 197 -19.33 -13.72 -22.07
N ALA A 198 -19.63 -13.58 -20.78
CA ALA A 198 -18.59 -13.56 -19.75
C ALA A 198 -17.83 -14.89 -19.84
N GLU A 199 -16.74 -14.92 -20.62
CA GLU A 199 -15.88 -16.09 -20.68
C GLU A 199 -15.39 -16.30 -19.26
N ALA A 200 -15.62 -17.53 -18.78
CA ALA A 200 -15.27 -17.94 -17.46
C ALA A 200 -13.82 -17.53 -17.20
N ILE A 201 -13.59 -16.81 -16.11
CA ILE A 201 -12.27 -16.66 -15.51
C ILE A 201 -11.68 -18.08 -15.52
N PRO A 202 -10.54 -18.35 -16.17
CA PRO A 202 -10.02 -19.70 -16.26
C PRO A 202 -9.96 -20.30 -14.85
N ASP A 203 -10.64 -21.44 -14.64
CA ASP A 203 -10.69 -22.16 -13.35
C ASP A 203 -9.29 -22.56 -12.82
N SER A 204 -8.28 -22.41 -13.67
CA SER A 204 -6.88 -22.63 -13.36
C SER A 204 -6.26 -21.32 -12.87
N PRO A 205 -5.83 -21.19 -11.59
CA PRO A 205 -4.94 -20.11 -11.23
C PRO A 205 -3.72 -20.16 -12.16
N PRO A 206 -3.16 -19.01 -12.59
CA PRO A 206 -1.90 -19.02 -13.32
C PRO A 206 -0.88 -19.79 -12.49
N PRO A 207 0.04 -20.55 -13.13
CA PRO A 207 0.99 -21.38 -12.41
C PRO A 207 1.68 -20.54 -11.34
N GLN A 208 1.45 -20.90 -10.08
CA GLN A 208 2.11 -20.27 -8.95
C GLN A 208 3.61 -20.53 -9.13
N THR A 209 4.31 -19.55 -9.68
CA THR A 209 5.76 -19.51 -9.57
C THR A 209 6.02 -19.25 -8.09
N HIS A 210 6.27 -20.32 -7.35
CA HIS A 210 6.73 -20.24 -5.97
C HIS A 210 8.08 -19.53 -5.96
N MET A 211 8.04 -18.19 -5.98
CA MET A 211 9.19 -17.36 -5.74
C MET A 211 9.52 -17.50 -4.26
N ALA A 212 10.34 -18.48 -3.91
CA ALA A 212 10.89 -18.63 -2.58
C ALA A 212 11.71 -17.36 -2.26
N SER A 213 11.13 -16.45 -1.47
CA SER A 213 11.88 -15.31 -0.97
C SER A 213 12.86 -15.81 0.11
N SER A 214 14.13 -15.90 -0.24
CA SER A 214 15.19 -16.39 0.66
C SER A 214 15.78 -15.32 1.57
N GLY A 215 15.13 -14.15 1.72
CA GLY A 215 15.58 -13.08 2.61
C GLY A 215 14.51 -12.70 3.65
N PRO A 216 14.91 -12.20 4.84
CA PRO A 216 13.96 -11.62 5.78
C PRO A 216 13.31 -10.40 5.13
N LYS A 217 12.05 -10.53 4.73
CA LYS A 217 11.25 -9.42 4.20
C LYS A 217 11.05 -8.39 5.31
N ALA A 218 11.19 -7.11 4.98
CA ALA A 218 10.75 -6.06 5.87
C ALA A 218 9.23 -6.24 6.12
N PRO A 219 8.76 -6.18 7.38
CA PRO A 219 7.34 -6.36 7.68
C PRO A 219 6.50 -5.32 6.93
N ILE A 220 5.51 -5.78 6.17
CA ILE A 220 4.57 -4.88 5.50
C ILE A 220 3.67 -4.29 6.57
N CYS A 221 3.88 -3.01 6.87
CA CYS A 221 3.08 -2.26 7.83
C CYS A 221 1.66 -2.08 7.27
N ASN A 222 0.67 -2.77 7.84
CA ASN A 222 -0.76 -2.55 7.56
C ASN A 222 -1.46 -1.71 8.64
N GLY A 223 -0.70 -1.01 9.48
CA GLY A 223 -1.25 -0.25 10.61
C GLY A 223 -1.68 -1.11 11.80
N ALA A 224 -1.71 -2.45 11.68
CA ALA A 224 -2.00 -3.34 12.80
C ALA A 224 -0.74 -3.67 13.63
N GLY A 225 0.25 -2.77 13.69
CA GLY A 225 1.43 -2.82 14.57
C GLY A 225 2.57 -3.78 14.22
N LEU A 226 3.52 -3.95 15.16
CA LEU A 226 4.84 -4.57 14.95
C LEU A 226 4.81 -6.05 14.53
N ARG A 227 3.81 -6.79 14.98
CA ARG A 227 3.69 -8.24 14.74
C ARG A 227 2.82 -8.58 13.55
N SER A 228 2.08 -7.60 13.04
CA SER A 228 1.23 -7.79 11.88
C SER A 228 2.07 -7.77 10.60
N CYS A 229 1.83 -8.74 9.74
CA CYS A 229 2.41 -8.80 8.42
C CYS A 229 1.27 -8.75 7.40
N ALA A 230 1.20 -7.68 6.62
CA ALA A 230 0.27 -7.61 5.49
C ALA A 230 0.69 -8.47 4.29
N ASP A 231 1.70 -9.32 4.45
CA ASP A 231 2.23 -10.12 3.36
C ASP A 231 1.35 -11.34 3.06
N CYS A 232 0.34 -11.12 2.22
CA CYS A 232 -0.49 -12.19 1.68
C CYS A 232 0.20 -13.00 0.56
N SER A 233 1.46 -12.70 0.20
CA SER A 233 2.18 -13.38 -0.89
C SER A 233 2.75 -14.75 -0.50
N MET A 234 2.76 -15.07 0.79
CA MET A 234 3.21 -16.36 1.30
C MET A 234 1.99 -17.20 1.71
N PRO A 235 1.73 -18.36 1.08
CA PRO A 235 0.70 -19.26 1.57
C PRO A 235 1.08 -19.70 2.99
N SER A 236 0.25 -19.33 3.97
CA SER A 236 0.36 -19.89 5.31
C SER A 236 0.20 -21.40 5.20
N HIS A 237 1.26 -22.16 5.44
CA HIS A 237 1.20 -23.63 5.47
C HIS A 237 0.29 -24.17 6.60
N LYS A 238 -0.16 -23.31 7.51
CA LYS A 238 -1.15 -23.64 8.55
C LYS A 238 -2.54 -23.19 8.09
N ALA A 239 -3.51 -24.09 8.22
CA ALA A 239 -4.91 -23.75 8.06
C ALA A 239 -5.27 -22.60 9.01
N SER A 240 -5.85 -21.51 8.47
CA SER A 240 -6.28 -20.38 9.28
C SER A 240 -7.39 -20.83 10.25
N PRO A 241 -7.31 -20.48 11.55
CA PRO A 241 -8.37 -20.77 12.52
C PRO A 241 -9.68 -20.05 12.16
N LEU A 242 -9.61 -19.00 11.34
CA LEU A 242 -10.76 -18.22 10.89
C LEU A 242 -11.39 -18.77 9.60
N LYS A 243 -10.89 -19.88 9.04
CA LYS A 243 -11.44 -20.45 7.79
C LYS A 243 -12.96 -20.71 7.86
N PRO A 244 -13.53 -21.27 8.94
CA PRO A 244 -14.98 -21.45 9.05
C PRO A 244 -15.74 -20.12 8.97
N LEU A 245 -15.25 -19.10 9.68
CA LEU A 245 -15.82 -17.75 9.66
C LEU A 245 -15.75 -17.12 8.26
N SER A 246 -14.61 -17.24 7.58
CA SER A 246 -14.45 -16.75 6.20
C SER A 246 -15.44 -17.42 5.25
N SER A 247 -15.68 -18.73 5.39
CA SER A 247 -16.66 -19.45 4.57
C SER A 247 -18.09 -18.97 4.82
N VAL A 248 -18.47 -18.72 6.06
CA VAL A 248 -19.79 -18.16 6.41
C VAL A 248 -19.97 -16.77 5.79
N LEU A 249 -19.01 -15.87 5.99
CA LEU A 249 -19.07 -14.51 5.47
C LEU A 249 -19.11 -14.49 3.94
N GLN A 250 -18.29 -15.32 3.28
CA GLN A 250 -18.28 -15.42 1.83
C GLN A 250 -19.61 -15.93 1.29
N LYS A 251 -20.17 -16.99 1.89
CA LYS A 251 -21.49 -17.52 1.52
C LYS A 251 -22.57 -16.46 1.72
N TRP A 252 -22.60 -15.77 2.87
CA TRP A 252 -23.58 -14.74 3.17
C TRP A 252 -23.51 -13.56 2.20
N CYS A 253 -22.30 -13.11 1.82
CA CYS A 253 -22.11 -12.03 0.87
C CYS A 253 -22.56 -12.37 -0.56
N LEU A 254 -22.35 -13.62 -0.99
CA LEU A 254 -22.70 -14.10 -2.33
C LEU A 254 -24.19 -14.44 -2.46
N ASP A 255 -24.79 -14.91 -1.38
CA ASP A 255 -26.22 -15.21 -1.32
C ASP A 255 -27.05 -13.97 -1.67
N GLY A 256 -27.97 -14.12 -2.62
CA GLY A 256 -28.83 -13.05 -3.12
C GLY A 256 -28.10 -11.83 -3.68
N ASP A 257 -26.83 -11.95 -4.12
CA ASP A 257 -26.02 -10.83 -4.59
C ASP A 257 -25.90 -9.67 -3.57
N ARG A 258 -25.94 -9.97 -2.26
CA ARG A 258 -25.87 -8.94 -1.18
C ARG A 258 -24.70 -7.99 -1.35
N TYR A 259 -23.53 -8.47 -1.78
CA TYR A 259 -22.36 -7.63 -2.04
C TYR A 259 -22.63 -6.51 -3.06
N LYS A 260 -23.41 -6.76 -4.13
CA LYS A 260 -23.77 -5.74 -5.13
C LYS A 260 -24.66 -4.66 -4.50
N ARG A 261 -25.64 -5.08 -3.69
CA ARG A 261 -26.56 -4.19 -2.99
C ARG A 261 -25.83 -3.28 -2.00
N ILE A 262 -24.94 -3.85 -1.17
CA ILE A 262 -24.12 -3.11 -0.21
C ILE A 262 -23.22 -2.11 -0.96
N THR A 263 -22.57 -2.55 -2.04
CA THR A 263 -21.69 -1.68 -2.85
C THR A 263 -22.46 -0.52 -3.47
N ALA A 264 -23.64 -0.78 -4.05
CA ALA A 264 -24.49 0.26 -4.61
C ALA A 264 -24.98 1.24 -3.56
N HIS A 265 -25.33 0.77 -2.36
CA HIS A 265 -25.74 1.62 -1.23
C HIS A 265 -24.62 2.56 -0.78
N LEU A 266 -23.40 2.03 -0.61
CA LEU A 266 -22.23 2.81 -0.24
C LEU A 266 -21.85 3.84 -1.32
N ALA A 267 -21.91 3.44 -2.60
CA ALA A 267 -21.63 4.33 -3.73
C ALA A 267 -22.61 5.51 -3.83
N GLN A 268 -23.84 5.33 -3.33
CA GLN A 268 -24.86 6.37 -3.28
C GLN A 268 -24.72 7.29 -2.05
N GLY A 269 -23.79 7.00 -1.13
CA GLY A 269 -23.55 7.84 0.05
C GLY A 269 -24.74 7.90 1.01
N LYS A 270 -25.56 6.85 1.04
CA LYS A 270 -26.76 6.79 1.88
C LYS A 270 -26.38 6.74 3.37
N PRO A 271 -27.08 7.50 4.24
CA PRO A 271 -26.76 7.57 5.66
C PRO A 271 -27.22 6.32 6.45
N GLU A 272 -28.17 5.55 5.92
CA GLU A 272 -28.64 4.33 6.59
C GLU A 272 -27.62 3.19 6.51
N HIS A 273 -27.71 2.22 7.42
CA HIS A 273 -26.87 1.04 7.37
C HIS A 273 -27.19 0.18 6.12
N PRO A 274 -26.17 -0.31 5.36
CA PRO A 274 -26.41 -1.04 4.11
C PRO A 274 -26.98 -2.46 4.31
N VAL A 275 -27.05 -2.94 5.55
CA VAL A 275 -27.55 -4.27 5.93
C VAL A 275 -28.66 -4.09 6.95
N SER A 276 -29.83 -4.70 6.76
CA SER A 276 -30.95 -4.55 7.71
C SER A 276 -30.63 -5.19 9.06
N GLU A 277 -31.32 -4.78 10.12
CA GLU A 277 -31.16 -5.39 11.45
C GLU A 277 -31.42 -6.90 11.43
N THR A 278 -32.47 -7.34 10.73
CA THR A 278 -32.79 -8.77 10.53
C THR A 278 -31.67 -9.54 9.84
N GLU A 279 -31.00 -8.93 8.84
CA GLU A 279 -29.87 -9.53 8.16
C GLU A 279 -28.62 -9.58 9.06
N GLN A 280 -28.43 -8.57 9.90
CA GLN A 280 -27.35 -8.52 10.88
C GLN A 280 -27.52 -9.59 11.96
N GLU A 281 -28.73 -9.77 12.48
CA GLU A 281 -29.05 -10.81 13.47
C GLU A 281 -28.81 -12.21 12.90
N ALA A 282 -29.35 -12.50 11.71
CA ALA A 282 -29.16 -13.80 11.05
C ALA A 282 -27.68 -14.08 10.74
N LEU A 283 -26.93 -13.07 10.30
CA LEU A 283 -25.49 -13.21 10.08
C LEU A 283 -24.76 -13.51 11.40
N MET A 284 -25.15 -12.86 12.49
CA MET A 284 -24.50 -13.05 13.78
C MET A 284 -24.73 -14.42 14.39
N GLU A 285 -25.91 -15.02 14.16
CA GLU A 285 -26.15 -16.43 14.53
C GLU A 285 -25.19 -17.38 13.79
N GLU A 286 -25.05 -17.21 12.48
CA GLU A 286 -24.13 -18.02 11.67
C GLU A 286 -22.66 -17.81 12.08
N VAL A 287 -22.27 -16.56 12.39
CA VAL A 287 -20.92 -16.23 12.91
C VAL A 287 -20.67 -16.91 14.25
N ALA A 288 -21.63 -16.85 15.18
CA ALA A 288 -21.49 -17.48 16.50
C ALA A 288 -21.34 -19.00 16.38
N LEU A 289 -22.16 -19.64 15.53
CA LEU A 289 -22.08 -21.08 15.26
C LEU A 289 -20.74 -21.48 14.63
N ALA A 290 -20.23 -20.71 13.67
CA ALA A 290 -18.94 -20.96 13.04
C ALA A 290 -17.75 -20.83 13.99
N LEU A 291 -17.91 -20.07 15.07
CA LEU A 291 -16.92 -19.88 16.13
C LEU A 291 -17.19 -20.78 17.35
N HIS A 292 -18.16 -21.70 17.28
CA HIS A 292 -18.56 -22.54 18.42
C HIS A 292 -18.94 -21.74 19.68
N MET A 293 -19.52 -20.56 19.49
CA MET A 293 -20.06 -19.70 20.54
C MET A 293 -21.59 -19.77 20.57
N HIS A 294 -22.19 -19.55 21.74
CA HIS A 294 -23.63 -19.35 21.82
C HIS A 294 -24.00 -17.96 21.27
N PRO A 295 -25.01 -17.82 20.39
CA PRO A 295 -25.37 -16.53 19.78
C PRO A 295 -25.62 -15.40 20.78
N SER A 296 -26.29 -15.69 21.91
CA SER A 296 -26.54 -14.67 22.94
C SER A 296 -25.25 -14.11 23.55
N VAL A 297 -24.21 -14.92 23.69
CA VAL A 297 -22.91 -14.51 24.23
C VAL A 297 -22.12 -13.71 23.20
N ALA A 298 -22.18 -14.12 21.93
CA ALA A 298 -21.51 -13.43 20.84
C ALA A 298 -22.11 -12.03 20.56
N CYS A 299 -23.41 -11.86 20.79
CA CYS A 299 -24.13 -10.61 20.53
C CYS A 299 -24.21 -9.66 21.74
N GLN A 300 -23.83 -10.10 22.94
CA GLN A 300 -23.93 -9.32 24.17
C GLN A 300 -23.08 -8.04 24.13
N THR A 301 -23.65 -6.95 24.62
CA THR A 301 -23.02 -5.65 24.86
C THR A 301 -23.50 -5.11 26.21
N GLU A 302 -22.62 -4.47 26.99
CA GLU A 302 -22.95 -3.88 28.29
C GLU A 302 -23.33 -2.39 28.15
N GLU A 303 -24.03 -1.84 29.13
CA GLU A 303 -24.39 -0.41 29.11
C GLU A 303 -23.13 0.48 29.12
N GLY A 304 -23.06 1.47 28.23
CA GLY A 304 -21.87 2.30 28.05
C GLY A 304 -20.71 1.60 27.31
N GLN A 305 -20.89 0.34 26.89
CA GLN A 305 -19.91 -0.47 26.19
C GLN A 305 -20.51 -0.97 24.85
N PRO A 306 -20.25 -0.30 23.71
CA PRO A 306 -20.90 -0.63 22.43
C PRO A 306 -20.28 -1.79 21.65
N PHE A 307 -19.23 -2.42 22.16
CA PHE A 307 -18.47 -3.48 21.49
C PHE A 307 -18.84 -4.88 22.02
N ARG A 308 -18.86 -5.87 21.13
CA ARG A 308 -19.09 -7.28 21.49
C ARG A 308 -17.81 -7.91 22.06
N LEU A 309 -17.44 -7.52 23.28
CA LEU A 309 -16.15 -7.88 23.89
C LEU A 309 -15.96 -9.40 24.01
N SER A 310 -17.00 -10.17 24.28
CA SER A 310 -16.94 -11.65 24.34
C SER A 310 -16.54 -12.26 23.00
N LEU A 311 -17.09 -11.74 21.89
CA LEU A 311 -16.73 -12.17 20.54
C LEU A 311 -15.30 -11.76 20.20
N LEU A 312 -14.90 -10.53 20.52
CA LEU A 312 -13.54 -10.04 20.29
C LEU A 312 -12.50 -10.84 21.09
N ALA A 313 -12.79 -11.17 22.35
CA ALA A 313 -11.94 -12.02 23.19
C ALA A 313 -11.76 -13.41 22.57
N HIS A 314 -12.83 -14.01 22.09
CA HIS A 314 -12.78 -15.32 21.47
C HIS A 314 -11.98 -15.31 20.17
N LEU A 315 -12.18 -14.31 19.31
CA LEU A 315 -11.40 -14.14 18.07
C LEU A 315 -9.91 -13.96 18.37
N ALA A 316 -9.55 -13.12 19.35
CA ALA A 316 -8.17 -12.88 19.71
C ALA A 316 -7.49 -14.13 20.30
N GLN A 317 -8.23 -14.97 21.03
CA GLN A 317 -7.73 -16.27 21.49
C GLN A 317 -7.52 -17.23 20.32
N LEU A 318 -8.49 -17.33 19.41
CA LEU A 318 -8.41 -18.21 18.23
C LEU A 318 -7.23 -17.86 17.31
N THR A 319 -6.94 -16.57 17.13
CA THR A 319 -5.82 -16.10 16.31
C THR A 319 -4.48 -16.07 17.04
N ALA A 320 -4.46 -16.43 18.34
CA ALA A 320 -3.32 -16.25 19.22
C ALA A 320 -2.76 -14.81 19.17
N ASP A 321 -3.67 -13.83 19.14
CA ASP A 321 -3.34 -12.41 19.11
C ASP A 321 -2.49 -12.02 20.33
N ILE A 322 -1.58 -11.07 20.14
CA ILE A 322 -0.73 -10.56 21.22
C ILE A 322 -1.53 -9.68 22.17
N ASP A 323 -2.57 -9.00 21.66
CA ASP A 323 -3.47 -8.12 22.40
C ASP A 323 -4.71 -8.87 22.91
N ARG A 324 -4.67 -10.21 23.03
CA ARG A 324 -5.81 -11.04 23.47
C ARG A 324 -6.42 -10.68 24.83
N HIS A 325 -5.70 -9.91 25.66
CA HIS A 325 -6.18 -9.44 26.96
C HIS A 325 -6.93 -8.11 26.88
N LEU A 326 -6.82 -7.37 25.76
CA LEU A 326 -7.47 -6.07 25.59
C LEU A 326 -8.99 -6.14 25.80
N PRO A 327 -9.74 -7.13 25.28
CA PRO A 327 -11.17 -7.21 25.53
C PRO A 327 -11.52 -7.36 27.02
N SER A 328 -10.72 -8.10 27.80
CA SER A 328 -10.91 -8.22 29.26
C SER A 328 -10.63 -6.91 29.98
N ILE A 329 -9.56 -6.19 29.59
CA ILE A 329 -9.29 -4.85 30.12
C ILE A 329 -10.48 -3.92 29.84
N LEU A 330 -11.02 -3.94 28.61
CA LEU A 330 -12.18 -3.13 28.25
C LEU A 330 -13.47 -3.51 28.99
N GLN A 331 -13.59 -4.75 29.48
CA GLN A 331 -14.71 -5.18 30.34
C GLN A 331 -14.60 -4.57 31.74
N GLU A 332 -13.38 -4.46 32.28
CA GLU A 332 -13.12 -3.85 33.58
C GLU A 332 -13.18 -2.32 33.53
N GLY A 333 -12.76 -1.73 32.41
CA GLY A 333 -12.71 -0.29 32.17
C GLY A 333 -11.40 0.13 31.53
N VAL A 334 -11.39 1.28 30.83
CA VAL A 334 -10.18 1.75 30.13
C VAL A 334 -9.16 2.28 31.16
N PRO A 335 -7.97 1.68 31.30
CA PRO A 335 -6.94 2.18 32.20
C PRO A 335 -6.44 3.53 31.69
N THR A 336 -6.53 4.55 32.54
CA THR A 336 -6.19 5.94 32.18
C THR A 336 -4.71 6.27 32.36
N GLY A 337 -3.94 5.41 33.03
CA GLY A 337 -2.55 5.70 33.37
C GLY A 337 -2.36 6.67 34.55
N ILE A 338 -3.46 7.14 35.18
CA ILE A 338 -3.42 8.18 36.22
C ILE A 338 -2.92 7.62 37.55
N PHE A 339 -3.49 6.48 37.99
CA PHE A 339 -3.15 5.84 39.27
C PHE A 339 -2.28 4.60 39.10
N GLU A 340 -2.47 3.89 38.00
CA GLU A 340 -1.73 2.67 37.67
C GLU A 340 -1.21 2.78 36.23
N PRO A 341 0.02 2.32 35.96
CA PRO A 341 0.59 2.35 34.62
C PRO A 341 -0.23 1.48 33.66
N ILE A 342 -0.45 1.97 32.44
CA ILE A 342 -1.14 1.21 31.41
C ILE A 342 -0.24 0.03 31.00
N PRO A 343 -0.74 -1.22 31.06
CA PRO A 343 0.02 -2.38 30.61
C PRO A 343 0.45 -2.25 29.15
N SER A 344 1.66 -2.72 28.83
CA SER A 344 2.12 -2.74 27.44
C SER A 344 1.27 -3.70 26.61
N SER A 345 0.81 -3.23 25.46
CA SER A 345 0.12 -4.07 24.47
C SER A 345 1.11 -4.94 23.66
N HIS A 346 2.42 -4.65 23.74
CA HIS A 346 3.47 -5.29 22.92
C HIS A 346 3.31 -5.15 21.39
N GLN A 347 2.22 -4.55 20.93
CA GLN A 347 1.95 -4.26 19.52
C GLN A 347 2.70 -3.02 19.03
N TRP A 348 3.05 -2.14 19.96
CA TRP A 348 3.80 -0.90 19.74
C TRP A 348 5.17 -0.98 20.42
N PRO A 349 6.21 -0.32 19.87
CA PRO A 349 7.50 -0.24 20.53
C PRO A 349 7.36 0.38 21.92
N SER A 350 8.04 -0.19 22.91
CA SER A 350 8.20 0.50 24.19
C SER A 350 9.06 1.74 23.96
N VAL A 351 8.60 2.88 24.46
CA VAL A 351 9.40 4.11 24.45
C VAL A 351 10.36 3.99 25.62
N ASP A 352 11.59 3.53 25.36
CA ASP A 352 12.68 3.56 26.35
C ASP A 352 13.08 5.01 26.58
N GLY A 353 12.41 5.61 27.55
CA GLY A 353 12.52 7.01 27.83
C GLY A 353 11.33 7.42 28.65
N GLY A 354 11.50 7.39 29.97
CA GLY A 354 10.83 8.40 30.77
C GLY A 354 11.27 9.74 30.20
N HIS A 355 10.51 10.27 29.23
CA HIS A 355 10.45 11.70 29.10
C HIS A 355 10.15 12.15 30.53
N PRO A 356 11.00 12.98 31.15
CA PRO A 356 10.53 13.70 32.30
C PRO A 356 9.29 14.40 31.77
N LEU A 357 8.12 13.89 32.17
CA LEU A 357 6.93 14.70 32.17
C LEU A 357 7.35 15.78 33.15
N ASP A 358 7.91 16.86 32.63
CA ASP A 358 8.09 18.08 33.34
C ASP A 358 6.65 18.54 33.60
N ARG A 359 6.03 17.90 34.59
CA ARG A 359 4.66 18.15 35.06
C ARG A 359 4.69 19.45 35.85
N CYS A 360 5.41 20.46 35.36
CA CYS A 360 5.05 21.81 35.71
C CYS A 360 3.62 21.98 35.22
N LEU A 361 2.71 22.15 36.17
CA LEU A 361 1.33 22.49 35.91
C LEU A 361 1.35 23.65 34.92
N LYS A 362 0.88 23.42 33.69
CA LYS A 362 0.83 24.48 32.69
C LYS A 362 -0.46 25.25 32.94
N GLU A 363 -0.30 26.49 33.37
CA GLU A 363 -1.37 27.48 33.41
C GLU A 363 -1.76 27.78 31.95
N CYS A 364 -2.97 27.38 31.58
CA CYS A 364 -3.56 27.65 30.27
C CYS A 364 -4.54 28.81 30.41
N ASP A 365 -4.02 30.04 30.48
CA ASP A 365 -4.79 31.25 30.78
C ASP A 365 -5.74 31.70 29.66
N SER A 366 -5.65 31.06 28.50
CA SER A 366 -6.43 31.40 27.31
C SER A 366 -7.30 30.23 26.88
N ASN A 367 -8.57 30.53 26.59
CA ASN A 367 -9.48 29.59 25.97
C ASN A 367 -9.03 29.26 24.53
N TRP A 368 -9.46 28.12 24.01
CA TRP A 368 -9.33 27.84 22.57
C TRP A 368 -10.10 28.91 21.78
N LYS A 369 -9.55 29.37 20.65
CA LYS A 369 -10.13 30.47 19.83
C LYS A 369 -11.63 30.34 19.55
N ASN A 370 -12.14 29.12 19.37
CA ASN A 370 -13.56 28.88 19.11
C ASN A 370 -14.44 29.11 20.35
N ALA A 371 -13.92 28.82 21.54
CA ALA A 371 -14.60 29.06 22.80
C ALA A 371 -14.71 30.57 23.11
N GLU A 372 -13.69 31.37 22.75
CA GLU A 372 -13.76 32.84 22.84
C GLU A 372 -14.73 33.44 21.81
N ALA A 373 -14.84 32.84 20.64
CA ALA A 373 -15.77 33.29 19.59
C ALA A 373 -17.25 33.02 19.94
N GLN A 374 -17.53 32.11 20.87
CA GLN A 374 -18.89 31.68 21.23
C GLN A 374 -19.08 31.53 22.75
N PRO A 375 -19.04 32.63 23.52
CA PRO A 375 -19.07 32.59 24.99
C PRO A 375 -20.38 32.01 25.55
N GLY A 376 -21.50 32.20 24.85
CA GLY A 376 -22.79 31.63 25.27
C GLY A 376 -22.84 30.10 25.17
N LEU A 377 -22.27 29.52 24.11
CA LEU A 377 -22.18 28.07 23.95
C LEU A 377 -21.20 27.47 24.96
N LEU A 378 -20.08 28.15 25.21
CA LEU A 378 -19.12 27.74 26.23
C LEU A 378 -19.78 27.64 27.61
N GLN A 379 -20.54 28.66 28.02
CA GLN A 379 -21.23 28.65 29.31
C GLN A 379 -22.26 27.52 29.39
N GLN A 380 -23.03 27.30 28.31
CA GLN A 380 -24.00 26.21 28.26
C GLN A 380 -23.34 24.83 28.46
N LEU A 381 -22.20 24.59 27.81
CA LEU A 381 -21.46 23.32 27.96
C LEU A 381 -20.91 23.15 29.38
N ILE A 382 -20.39 24.22 29.99
CA ILE A 382 -19.93 24.20 31.39
C ILE A 382 -21.10 23.89 32.33
N ASP A 383 -22.25 24.53 32.14
CA ASP A 383 -23.44 24.32 32.96
C ASP A 383 -23.96 22.87 32.81
N GLU A 384 -23.91 22.31 31.60
CA GLU A 384 -24.24 20.90 31.35
C GLU A 384 -23.29 19.94 32.07
N GLU A 385 -21.98 20.19 32.03
CA GLU A 385 -20.98 19.38 32.74
C GLU A 385 -21.12 19.47 34.27
N ILE A 386 -21.48 20.65 34.80
CA ILE A 386 -21.80 20.85 36.22
C ILE A 386 -23.07 20.08 36.59
N ALA A 387 -24.12 20.17 35.77
CA ALA A 387 -25.38 19.45 36.00
C ALA A 387 -25.20 17.92 35.97
N GLN A 388 -24.28 17.43 35.13
CA GLN A 388 -23.89 16.02 35.05
C GLN A 388 -22.93 15.59 36.17
N GLY A 389 -22.44 16.53 36.99
CA GLY A 389 -21.53 16.27 38.10
C GLY A 389 -20.11 15.92 37.67
N TRP A 390 -19.73 16.20 36.42
CA TRP A 390 -18.39 15.95 35.89
C TRP A 390 -17.41 17.04 36.30
N VAL A 391 -17.90 18.27 36.45
CA VAL A 391 -17.14 19.45 36.87
C VAL A 391 -17.77 20.04 38.13
N ALA A 392 -16.95 20.56 39.03
CA ALA A 392 -17.39 21.22 40.26
C ALA A 392 -16.70 22.57 40.42
N GLU A 393 -17.46 23.59 40.85
CA GLU A 393 -16.90 24.89 41.15
C GLU A 393 -16.01 24.83 42.40
N VAL A 394 -14.77 25.29 42.27
CA VAL A 394 -13.83 25.39 43.40
C VAL A 394 -13.76 26.83 43.87
N HIS A 395 -14.52 27.14 44.92
CA HIS A 395 -14.42 28.44 45.59
C HIS A 395 -13.06 28.59 46.29
N GLY A 396 -12.43 29.74 46.12
CA GLY A 396 -11.07 30.02 46.64
C GLY A 396 -9.97 30.02 45.58
N GLY A 397 -10.33 29.87 44.29
CA GLY A 397 -9.43 30.04 43.16
C GLY A 397 -8.33 28.99 43.11
N GLU A 398 -7.20 29.36 42.50
CA GLU A 398 -6.14 28.43 42.14
C GLU A 398 -5.47 27.74 43.35
N ALA A 399 -5.27 28.47 44.46
CA ALA A 399 -4.66 27.93 45.67
C ALA A 399 -5.51 26.80 46.30
N ALA A 400 -6.84 26.94 46.24
CA ALA A 400 -7.77 25.90 46.70
C ALA A 400 -7.82 24.70 45.74
N ALA A 401 -7.73 24.94 44.43
CA ALA A 401 -7.68 23.88 43.43
C ALA A 401 -6.40 23.02 43.56
N ARG A 402 -5.23 23.64 43.77
CA ARG A 402 -3.95 22.94 43.98
C ARG A 402 -3.96 22.02 45.22
N LEU A 403 -4.73 22.36 46.27
CA LEU A 403 -4.89 21.52 47.46
C LEU A 403 -5.78 20.29 47.24
N ARG A 404 -6.70 20.34 46.26
CA ARG A 404 -7.64 19.26 45.91
C ARG A 404 -7.14 18.34 44.80
N GLY A 405 -6.14 18.78 44.03
CA GLY A 405 -5.54 17.97 42.96
C GLY A 405 -4.83 16.71 43.49
N PRO A 406 -4.65 15.68 42.65
CA PRO A 406 -3.90 14.48 43.02
C PRO A 406 -2.48 14.86 43.43
N ARG A 407 -2.07 14.46 44.64
CA ARG A 407 -0.69 14.63 45.11
C ARG A 407 0.20 13.67 44.31
N ALA A 408 1.23 14.22 43.67
CA ALA A 408 2.23 13.43 42.95
C ALA A 408 3.01 12.51 43.88
#